data_AF-A0AAZ3PP04-F1
#
_entry.id   AF-A0AAZ3PP04-F1
#
_cell.length_a   1.000
_cell.length_b   1.000
_cell.length_c   1.000
_cell.angle_alpha   90.00
_cell.angle_beta   90.00
_cell.angle_gamma   90.00
#
_symmetry.space_group_name_H-M   'P 1'
#
loop_
_entity.id
_entity.type
_entity.pdbx_description
1 polymer ?
#
loop_
_entity_poly.entity_id
_entity_poly.type
_entity_poly.pdbx_seq_one_letter_code
_entity_poly.pdbx_strand_id
1 'polypeptide(L)'
;MLLTHSHAAGEVTHRVEDRGRTASHFRVEEAPRKRGAKVLEEKKSRAEAAGYIQAAMIVTPLCRIASSQMAEAELHKERLQALAEKRKRQSEIEDKRRQLDDLVLQLQHLKSKAMRERWLLQGTTPGTNDEDDGRRQQLEKDEEQGKRLEDTIHRLESEIGLLESEECQISAKEQTLRERLRETERSIEDLQKSLQNEHGE
;
A
#
# COMPACT_ATOMS: atom_id res chain seq x y z
N MET A 1 -69.45 -11.27 -82.99
CA MET A 1 -69.71 -11.94 -84.29
C MET A 1 -68.87 -13.21 -84.36
N LEU A 2 -69.45 -14.28 -84.90
CA LEU A 2 -68.83 -15.34 -85.72
C LEU A 2 -67.56 -16.09 -85.21
N LEU A 3 -67.71 -17.44 -85.04
CA LEU A 3 -66.89 -18.56 -85.60
C LEU A 3 -65.38 -18.66 -85.23
N THR A 4 -64.64 -19.79 -85.18
CA THR A 4 -64.77 -21.28 -85.39
C THR A 4 -63.56 -21.96 -84.68
N HIS A 5 -63.34 -23.27 -84.47
CA HIS A 5 -64.05 -24.58 -84.65
C HIS A 5 -63.50 -25.61 -83.59
N SER A 6 -64.07 -26.80 -83.33
CA SER A 6 -63.85 -28.15 -83.97
C SER A 6 -62.40 -28.52 -84.36
N HIS A 7 -61.89 -29.76 -84.24
CA HIS A 7 -62.36 -31.10 -83.75
C HIS A 7 -61.06 -31.89 -83.36
N ALA A 8 -60.95 -32.72 -82.31
CA ALA A 8 -61.51 -34.05 -82.01
C ALA A 8 -60.88 -35.27 -82.76
N ALA A 9 -59.98 -36.01 -82.08
CA ALA A 9 -59.55 -37.42 -82.27
C ALA A 9 -58.49 -37.79 -81.18
N GLY A 10 -58.26 -39.03 -80.72
CA GLY A 10 -58.98 -40.30 -80.90
C GLY A 10 -58.15 -41.52 -80.38
N GLU A 11 -58.75 -42.35 -79.49
CA GLU A 11 -58.43 -43.77 -79.16
C GLU A 11 -57.01 -44.17 -78.63
N VAL A 12 -56.75 -45.06 -77.66
CA VAL A 12 -57.28 -46.39 -77.22
C VAL A 12 -56.70 -47.57 -78.06
N THR A 13 -56.11 -48.66 -77.53
CA THR A 13 -55.51 -49.05 -76.22
C THR A 13 -54.56 -50.28 -76.40
N HIS A 14 -53.75 -50.63 -75.37
CA HIS A 14 -53.30 -52.02 -75.03
C HIS A 14 -52.29 -52.75 -75.98
N ARG A 15 -51.47 -53.77 -75.58
CA ARG A 15 -51.09 -54.47 -74.31
C ARG A 15 -49.83 -55.37 -74.57
N VAL A 16 -49.38 -56.15 -73.55
CA VAL A 16 -48.46 -57.33 -73.54
C VAL A 16 -47.06 -56.96 -72.98
N GLU A 17 -46.76 -57.18 -71.68
CA GLU A 17 -46.18 -58.40 -71.03
C GLU A 17 -44.65 -58.54 -71.24
N ASP A 18 -43.79 -59.00 -70.31
CA ASP A 18 -43.87 -59.41 -68.88
C ASP A 18 -42.42 -59.49 -68.28
N ARG A 19 -42.26 -59.71 -66.97
CA ARG A 19 -41.04 -60.21 -66.24
C ARG A 19 -39.88 -59.25 -65.88
N GLY A 20 -39.98 -58.64 -64.69
CA GLY A 20 -39.38 -59.24 -63.47
C GLY A 20 -37.97 -58.85 -62.98
N ARG A 21 -37.92 -58.40 -61.70
CA ARG A 21 -36.75 -58.34 -60.76
C ARG A 21 -35.65 -57.30 -61.10
N THR A 22 -34.97 -56.65 -60.15
CA THR A 22 -35.10 -56.51 -58.68
C THR A 22 -34.39 -55.24 -58.21
N ALA A 23 -34.82 -54.68 -57.06
CA ALA A 23 -34.06 -53.82 -56.13
C ALA A 23 -33.26 -52.60 -56.66
N SER A 24 -33.59 -51.40 -56.16
CA SER A 24 -32.68 -50.61 -55.28
C SER A 24 -33.29 -49.26 -54.87
N HIS A 25 -33.02 -48.85 -53.62
CA HIS A 25 -33.32 -47.52 -53.11
C HIS A 25 -32.37 -46.48 -53.73
N PHE A 26 -32.87 -45.32 -54.15
CA PHE A 26 -32.06 -44.09 -54.12
C PHE A 26 -32.90 -42.83 -53.86
N ARG A 27 -32.24 -41.75 -53.41
CA ARG A 27 -32.83 -40.50 -52.91
C ARG A 27 -32.03 -39.31 -53.45
N VAL A 28 -32.74 -38.27 -53.90
CA VAL A 28 -32.22 -36.89 -54.06
C VAL A 28 -33.37 -35.97 -53.62
N GLU A 29 -33.43 -35.54 -52.36
CA GLU A 29 -32.76 -34.35 -51.78
C GLU A 29 -33.31 -33.01 -52.29
N GLU A 30 -34.23 -32.43 -51.51
CA GLU A 30 -34.35 -30.98 -51.40
C GLU A 30 -33.11 -30.41 -50.69
N ALA A 31 -32.60 -29.24 -51.10
CA ALA A 31 -31.31 -28.73 -50.63
C ALA A 31 -31.42 -27.67 -49.50
N PRO A 32 -30.97 -27.92 -48.25
CA PRO A 32 -31.05 -26.96 -47.14
C PRO A 32 -29.73 -26.21 -46.89
N ARG A 33 -29.04 -25.75 -47.95
CA ARG A 33 -27.67 -25.17 -47.89
C ARG A 33 -27.56 -23.74 -47.27
N LYS A 34 -28.26 -23.46 -46.17
CA LYS A 34 -28.09 -22.23 -45.36
C LYS A 34 -27.89 -22.45 -43.85
N ARG A 35 -28.14 -23.64 -43.32
CA ARG A 35 -27.95 -23.92 -41.87
C ARG A 35 -26.47 -24.03 -41.46
N GLY A 36 -25.63 -24.64 -42.30
CA GLY A 36 -24.21 -24.91 -41.96
C GLY A 36 -23.35 -23.66 -41.75
N ALA A 37 -23.48 -22.64 -42.61
CA ALA A 37 -22.67 -21.42 -42.52
C ALA A 37 -22.94 -20.64 -41.22
N LYS A 38 -24.22 -20.47 -40.84
CA LYS A 38 -24.60 -19.74 -39.63
C LYS A 38 -24.13 -20.45 -38.35
N VAL A 39 -24.20 -21.78 -38.32
CA VAL A 39 -23.66 -22.59 -37.21
C VAL A 39 -22.12 -22.53 -37.14
N LEU A 40 -21.43 -22.36 -38.26
CA LEU A 40 -19.97 -22.19 -38.27
C LEU A 40 -19.55 -20.81 -37.75
N GLU A 41 -20.27 -19.75 -38.14
CA GLU A 41 -20.11 -18.38 -37.62
C GLU A 41 -20.40 -18.30 -36.11
N GLU A 42 -21.50 -18.92 -35.65
CA GLU A 42 -21.87 -18.99 -34.23
C GLU A 42 -20.87 -19.83 -33.40
N LYS A 43 -20.28 -20.89 -33.99
CA LYS A 43 -19.16 -21.61 -33.36
C LYS A 43 -17.88 -20.77 -33.31
N LYS A 44 -17.61 -19.96 -34.34
CA LYS A 44 -16.44 -19.06 -34.37
C LYS A 44 -16.58 -17.95 -33.32
N SER A 45 -17.75 -17.31 -33.20
CA SER A 45 -17.98 -16.30 -32.16
C SER A 45 -17.94 -16.90 -30.75
N ARG A 46 -18.38 -18.15 -30.56
CA ARG A 46 -18.18 -18.88 -29.29
C ARG A 46 -16.71 -19.15 -28.98
N ALA A 47 -15.89 -19.51 -29.97
CA ALA A 47 -14.45 -19.71 -29.78
C ALA A 47 -13.73 -18.38 -29.47
N GLU A 48 -14.10 -17.30 -30.15
CA GLU A 48 -13.58 -15.94 -29.89
C GLU A 48 -14.00 -15.43 -28.50
N ALA A 49 -15.25 -15.66 -28.10
CA ALA A 49 -15.73 -15.33 -26.76
C ALA A 49 -15.06 -16.18 -25.67
N ALA A 50 -14.84 -17.48 -25.89
CA ALA A 50 -14.10 -18.33 -24.97
C ALA A 50 -12.64 -17.88 -24.82
N GLY A 51 -11.97 -17.53 -25.93
CA GLY A 51 -10.63 -16.95 -25.91
C GLY A 51 -10.57 -15.62 -25.15
N TYR A 52 -11.58 -14.76 -25.31
CA TYR A 52 -11.69 -13.50 -24.54
C TYR A 52 -11.92 -13.76 -23.04
N ILE A 53 -12.78 -14.71 -22.67
CA ILE A 53 -13.04 -15.09 -21.27
C ILE A 53 -11.77 -15.65 -20.63
N GLN A 54 -11.07 -16.58 -21.30
CA GLN A 54 -9.85 -17.19 -20.76
C GLN A 54 -8.69 -16.19 -20.69
N ALA A 55 -8.57 -15.27 -21.66
CA ALA A 55 -7.64 -14.15 -21.56
C ALA A 55 -7.99 -13.21 -20.39
N ALA A 56 -9.28 -12.92 -20.16
CA ALA A 56 -9.71 -12.08 -19.04
C ALA A 56 -9.47 -12.74 -17.67
N MET A 57 -9.68 -14.06 -17.56
CA MET A 57 -9.35 -14.85 -16.37
C MET A 57 -7.87 -14.77 -15.99
N ILE A 58 -6.97 -14.74 -16.98
CA ILE A 58 -5.51 -14.65 -16.76
C ILE A 58 -5.07 -13.21 -16.50
N VAL A 59 -5.49 -12.26 -17.34
CA VAL A 59 -5.00 -10.86 -17.30
C VAL A 59 -5.51 -10.11 -16.06
N THR A 60 -6.74 -10.36 -15.60
CA THR A 60 -7.32 -9.64 -14.45
C THR A 60 -6.54 -9.85 -13.14
N PRO A 61 -6.23 -11.08 -12.68
CA PRO A 61 -5.39 -11.30 -11.50
C PRO A 61 -3.93 -10.88 -11.72
N LEU A 62 -3.37 -11.00 -12.93
CA LEU A 62 -2.02 -10.50 -13.23
C LEU A 62 -1.91 -8.97 -13.05
N CYS A 63 -2.87 -8.20 -13.57
CA CYS A 63 -2.94 -6.76 -13.32
C CYS A 63 -3.15 -6.44 -11.83
N ARG A 64 -3.90 -7.28 -11.09
CA ARG A 64 -4.09 -7.12 -9.65
C ARG A 64 -2.79 -7.37 -8.86
N ILE A 65 -2.03 -8.42 -9.18
CA ILE A 65 -0.73 -8.70 -8.56
C ILE A 65 0.25 -7.54 -8.81
N ALA A 66 0.37 -7.07 -10.05
CA ALA A 66 1.23 -5.93 -10.37
C ALA A 66 0.84 -4.66 -9.59
N SER A 67 -0.47 -4.42 -9.41
CA SER A 67 -0.98 -3.30 -8.60
C SER A 67 -0.62 -3.45 -7.11
N SER A 68 -0.76 -4.66 -6.55
CA SER A 68 -0.39 -4.93 -5.17
C SER A 68 1.13 -4.81 -4.93
N GLN A 69 1.95 -5.26 -5.87
CA GLN A 69 3.42 -5.14 -5.81
C GLN A 69 3.89 -3.67 -5.85
N MET A 70 3.19 -2.80 -6.58
CA MET A 70 3.45 -1.36 -6.51
C MET A 70 3.14 -0.78 -5.12
N ALA A 71 2.00 -1.15 -4.54
CA ALA A 71 1.62 -0.72 -3.19
C ALA A 71 2.56 -1.27 -2.09
N GLU A 72 3.05 -2.50 -2.24
CA GLU A 72 4.08 -3.10 -1.39
C GLU A 72 5.40 -2.31 -1.45
N ALA A 73 5.86 -1.94 -2.65
CA ALA A 73 7.05 -1.11 -2.83
C ALA A 73 6.90 0.30 -2.24
N GLU A 74 5.71 0.90 -2.33
CA GLU A 74 5.38 2.17 -1.67
C GLU A 74 5.40 2.04 -0.14
N LEU A 75 4.79 0.98 0.42
CA LEU A 75 4.83 0.69 1.85
C LEU A 75 6.25 0.45 2.37
N HIS A 76 7.10 -0.25 1.62
CA HIS A 76 8.51 -0.41 1.97
C HIS A 76 9.26 0.92 2.01
N LYS A 77 9.00 1.81 1.04
CA LYS A 77 9.56 3.16 0.99
C LYS A 77 9.11 4.01 2.18
N GLU A 78 7.80 4.04 2.47
CA GLU A 78 7.23 4.73 3.66
C GLU A 78 7.86 4.20 4.96
N ARG A 79 8.02 2.87 5.08
CA ARG A 79 8.63 2.24 6.26
C ARG A 79 10.11 2.60 6.42
N LEU A 80 10.87 2.66 5.33
CA LEU A 80 12.27 3.11 5.36
C LEU A 80 12.38 4.60 5.73
N GLN A 81 11.46 5.44 5.27
CA GLN A 81 11.39 6.85 5.67
C GLN A 81 11.08 6.99 7.17
N ALA A 82 10.08 6.28 7.70
CA ALA A 82 9.76 6.26 9.13
C ALA A 82 10.95 5.79 9.98
N LEU A 83 11.70 4.76 9.54
CA LEU A 83 12.91 4.30 10.24
C LEU A 83 14.03 5.35 10.22
N ALA A 84 14.19 6.11 9.13
CA ALA A 84 15.17 7.20 9.05
C ALA A 84 14.79 8.40 9.94
N GLU A 85 13.50 8.77 9.97
CA GLU A 85 12.97 9.81 10.87
C GLU A 85 13.13 9.41 12.34
N LYS A 86 12.80 8.16 12.69
CA LYS A 86 13.03 7.60 14.03
C LYS A 86 14.50 7.71 14.44
N ARG A 87 15.43 7.30 13.57
CA ARG A 87 16.88 7.43 13.83
C ARG A 87 17.33 8.88 14.03
N LYS A 88 16.81 9.82 13.24
CA LYS A 88 17.09 11.26 13.42
C LYS A 88 16.61 11.74 14.79
N ARG A 89 15.41 11.34 15.22
CA ARG A 89 14.84 11.73 16.51
C ARG A 89 15.53 11.09 17.71
N GLN A 90 15.98 9.84 17.58
CA GLN A 90 16.85 9.21 18.58
C GLN A 90 18.14 10.01 18.79
N SER A 91 18.82 10.44 17.71
CA SER A 91 19.99 11.33 17.83
C SER A 91 19.63 12.65 18.51
N GLU A 92 18.55 13.31 18.10
CA GLU A 92 18.16 14.60 18.68
C GLU A 92 17.82 14.50 20.19
N ILE A 93 17.24 13.38 20.62
CA ILE A 93 17.01 13.06 22.04
C ILE A 93 18.34 12.84 22.77
N GLU A 94 19.26 12.04 22.22
CA GLU A 94 20.59 11.84 22.80
C GLU A 94 21.39 13.15 22.91
N ASP A 95 21.36 13.99 21.88
CA ASP A 95 22.09 15.26 21.83
C ASP A 95 21.54 16.27 22.83
N LYS A 96 20.21 16.33 23.04
CA LYS A 96 19.59 17.18 24.07
C LYS A 96 19.78 16.61 25.49
N ARG A 97 19.80 15.29 25.67
CA ARG A 97 20.14 14.66 26.97
C ARG A 97 21.58 14.99 27.40
N ARG A 98 22.56 14.94 26.47
CA ARG A 98 23.94 15.36 26.75
C ARG A 98 24.02 16.84 27.19
N GLN A 99 23.30 17.73 26.50
CA GLN A 99 23.19 19.14 26.87
C GLN A 99 22.54 19.34 28.25
N LEU A 100 21.53 18.53 28.58
CA LEU A 100 20.89 18.54 29.90
C LEU A 100 21.88 18.13 31.00
N ASP A 101 22.63 17.04 30.80
CA ASP A 101 23.65 16.56 31.74
C ASP A 101 24.75 17.64 31.99
N ASP A 102 25.24 18.28 30.92
CA ASP A 102 26.22 19.38 31.00
C ASP A 102 25.68 20.59 31.78
N LEU A 103 24.40 20.93 31.61
CA LEU A 103 23.76 22.06 32.30
C LEU A 103 23.45 21.73 33.77
N VAL A 104 23.06 20.50 34.07
CA VAL A 104 22.87 20.00 35.44
C VAL A 104 24.21 20.03 36.20
N LEU A 105 25.31 19.65 35.56
CA LEU A 105 26.66 19.75 36.13
C LEU A 105 27.08 21.21 36.37
N GLN A 106 26.82 22.11 35.42
CA GLN A 106 27.07 23.56 35.60
C GLN A 106 26.27 24.15 36.76
N LEU A 107 24.98 23.79 36.87
CA LEU A 107 24.12 24.20 37.97
C LEU A 107 24.62 23.67 39.33
N GLN A 108 25.06 22.41 39.37
CA GLN A 108 25.64 21.79 40.58
C GLN A 108 26.94 22.49 41.00
N HIS A 109 27.78 22.91 40.05
CA HIS A 109 28.95 23.74 40.33
C HIS A 109 28.57 25.14 40.85
N LEU A 110 27.63 25.83 40.20
CA LEU A 110 27.16 27.17 40.61
C LEU A 110 26.53 27.17 42.00
N LYS A 111 25.65 26.20 42.31
CA LYS A 111 25.11 26.01 43.68
C LYS A 111 26.22 25.79 44.71
N SER A 112 27.24 25.01 44.36
CA SER A 112 28.41 24.77 45.23
C SER A 112 29.29 26.01 45.40
N LYS A 113 29.35 26.89 44.41
CA LYS A 113 30.04 28.19 44.46
C LYS A 113 29.29 29.20 45.34
N ALA A 114 28.01 29.42 45.06
CA ALA A 114 27.15 30.32 45.83
C ALA A 114 27.07 29.94 47.32
N MET A 115 26.93 28.64 47.63
CA MET A 115 26.95 28.15 49.02
C MET A 115 28.26 28.50 49.74
N ARG A 116 29.41 28.36 49.06
CA ARG A 116 30.73 28.66 49.63
C ARG A 116 30.90 30.14 49.89
N GLU A 117 30.54 31.01 48.94
CA GLU A 117 30.60 32.46 49.15
C GLU A 117 29.67 32.91 50.26
N ARG A 118 28.44 32.35 50.34
CA ARG A 118 27.50 32.62 51.44
C ARG A 118 28.10 32.24 52.82
N TRP A 119 28.81 31.12 52.92
CA TRP A 119 29.52 30.74 54.16
C TRP A 119 30.68 31.68 54.49
N LEU A 120 31.46 32.10 53.49
CA LEU A 120 32.57 33.04 53.70
C LEU A 120 32.07 34.43 54.14
N LEU A 121 30.93 34.88 53.62
CA LEU A 121 30.23 36.11 54.01
C LEU A 121 29.52 36.02 55.38
N GLN A 122 29.33 34.81 55.91
CA GLN A 122 28.77 34.59 57.25
C GLN A 122 29.86 34.56 58.34
N GLY A 123 31.12 34.31 57.96
CA GLY A 123 32.28 34.35 58.85
C GLY A 123 32.89 35.75 59.03
N THR A 124 32.49 36.74 58.22
CA THR A 124 32.95 38.13 58.29
C THR A 124 31.99 39.02 59.08
N THR A 125 32.52 39.93 59.89
CA THR A 125 31.72 40.92 60.63
C THR A 125 31.17 41.99 59.67
N PRO A 126 29.83 42.20 59.60
CA PRO A 126 29.22 43.14 58.66
C PRO A 126 29.77 44.56 58.76
N GLY A 127 30.00 45.21 57.61
CA GLY A 127 30.42 46.62 57.54
C GLY A 127 31.92 46.87 57.73
N THR A 128 32.80 45.94 57.31
CA THR A 128 34.26 46.07 57.49
C THR A 128 35.08 46.45 56.25
N ASN A 129 34.56 46.31 55.02
CA ASN A 129 35.20 46.78 53.77
C ASN A 129 34.21 46.77 52.58
N ASP A 130 34.40 47.65 51.59
CA ASP A 130 33.64 47.68 50.32
C ASP A 130 33.71 46.35 49.53
N GLU A 131 34.78 45.58 49.76
CA GLU A 131 35.00 44.25 49.17
C GLU A 131 33.90 43.24 49.55
N ASP A 132 33.28 43.40 50.72
CA ASP A 132 32.21 42.53 51.20
C ASP A 132 30.91 42.75 50.39
N ASP A 133 30.57 44.01 50.06
CA ASP A 133 29.43 44.35 49.20
C ASP A 133 29.65 43.91 47.74
N GLY A 134 30.88 44.03 47.24
CA GLY A 134 31.26 43.47 45.93
C GLY A 134 31.03 41.94 45.86
N ARG A 135 31.33 41.22 46.94
CA ARG A 135 31.09 39.77 47.05
C ARG A 135 29.62 39.42 47.24
N ARG A 136 28.85 40.22 47.99
CA ARG A 136 27.38 40.09 48.10
C ARG A 136 26.71 40.22 46.73
N GLN A 137 27.10 41.21 45.93
CA GLN A 137 26.58 41.38 44.58
C GLN A 137 27.03 40.26 43.62
N GLN A 138 28.19 39.64 43.82
CA GLN A 138 28.59 38.47 43.03
C GLN A 138 27.81 37.21 43.44
N LEU A 139 27.51 37.01 44.72
CA LEU A 139 26.64 35.94 45.19
C LEU A 139 25.23 36.05 44.59
N GLU A 140 24.67 37.27 44.57
CA GLU A 140 23.36 37.53 43.95
C GLU A 140 23.34 37.17 42.44
N LYS A 141 24.39 37.55 41.70
CA LYS A 141 24.56 37.17 40.28
C LYS A 141 24.70 35.66 40.08
N ASP A 142 25.46 34.97 40.94
CA ASP A 142 25.60 33.52 40.89
C ASP A 142 24.26 32.81 41.18
N GLU A 143 23.47 33.32 42.14
CA GLU A 143 22.14 32.78 42.48
C GLU A 143 21.10 33.09 41.38
N GLU A 144 21.16 34.25 40.72
CA GLU A 144 20.38 34.53 39.51
C GLU A 144 20.77 33.61 38.34
N GLN A 145 22.05 33.41 38.09
CA GLN A 145 22.53 32.52 37.03
C GLN A 145 22.08 31.07 37.30
N GLY A 146 22.08 30.63 38.57
CA GLY A 146 21.50 29.36 38.99
C GLY A 146 20.04 29.20 38.58
N LYS A 147 19.18 30.18 38.89
CA LYS A 147 17.75 30.16 38.52
C LYS A 147 17.55 30.10 37.00
N ARG A 148 18.30 30.89 36.24
CA ARG A 148 18.22 30.89 34.76
C ARG A 148 18.66 29.55 34.15
N LEU A 149 19.59 28.84 34.79
CA LEU A 149 19.95 27.46 34.41
C LEU A 149 18.85 26.47 34.79
N GLU A 150 18.22 26.59 35.96
CA GLU A 150 17.06 25.77 36.35
C GLU A 150 15.91 25.91 35.35
N ASP A 151 15.53 27.13 34.97
CA ASP A 151 14.52 27.39 33.95
C ASP A 151 14.89 26.76 32.58
N THR A 152 16.18 26.78 32.23
CA THR A 152 16.69 26.18 30.98
C THR A 152 16.67 24.66 31.02
N ILE A 153 16.98 24.05 32.18
CA ILE A 153 16.92 22.62 32.45
C ILE A 153 15.47 22.11 32.32
N HIS A 154 14.52 22.71 33.05
CA HIS A 154 13.10 22.33 32.96
C HIS A 154 12.54 22.45 31.54
N ARG A 155 12.98 23.48 30.78
CA ARG A 155 12.62 23.65 29.37
C ARG A 155 13.17 22.52 28.49
N LEU A 156 14.43 22.11 28.69
CA LEU A 156 15.04 21.01 27.95
C LEU A 156 14.46 19.65 28.31
N GLU A 157 14.15 19.39 29.59
CA GLU A 157 13.43 18.17 30.03
C GLU A 157 12.08 18.06 29.31
N SER A 158 11.34 19.17 29.24
CA SER A 158 10.07 19.26 28.52
C SER A 158 10.25 19.04 27.01
N GLU A 159 11.31 19.60 26.42
CA GLU A 159 11.63 19.47 24.99
C GLU A 159 12.05 18.03 24.62
N ILE A 160 12.77 17.34 25.52
CA ILE A 160 13.13 15.92 25.40
C ILE A 160 11.87 15.05 25.47
N GLY A 161 10.98 15.28 26.45
CA GLY A 161 9.72 14.54 26.57
C GLY A 161 8.79 14.69 25.36
N LEU A 162 8.77 15.88 24.74
CA LEU A 162 8.07 16.09 23.46
C LEU A 162 8.69 15.25 22.33
N LEU A 163 10.02 15.30 22.14
CA LEU A 163 10.70 14.49 21.13
C LEU A 163 10.49 12.99 21.33
N GLU A 164 10.51 12.51 22.58
CA GLU A 164 10.23 11.11 22.92
C GLU A 164 8.80 10.72 22.55
N SER A 165 7.81 11.59 22.80
CA SER A 165 6.42 11.37 22.37
C SER A 165 6.27 11.31 20.84
N GLU A 166 7.08 12.07 20.10
CA GLU A 166 7.09 12.05 18.64
C GLU A 166 7.86 10.85 18.06
N GLU A 167 8.94 10.39 18.71
CA GLU A 167 9.60 9.12 18.40
C GLU A 167 8.62 7.96 18.54
N CYS A 168 7.89 7.90 19.66
CA CYS A 168 6.84 6.92 19.90
C CYS A 168 5.75 6.93 18.81
N GLN A 169 5.37 8.11 18.30
CA GLN A 169 4.44 8.21 17.17
C GLN A 169 5.03 7.68 15.86
N ILE A 170 6.31 7.94 15.56
CA ILE A 170 7.00 7.37 14.39
C ILE A 170 7.12 5.85 14.53
N SER A 171 7.44 5.36 15.73
CA SER A 171 7.48 3.94 16.09
C SER A 171 6.13 3.24 15.88
N ALA A 172 5.01 3.88 16.28
CA ALA A 172 3.67 3.34 16.03
C ALA A 172 3.35 3.28 14.53
N LYS A 173 3.67 4.33 13.76
CA LYS A 173 3.51 4.37 12.30
C LYS A 173 4.33 3.27 11.61
N GLU A 174 5.59 3.07 12.02
CA GLU A 174 6.47 2.03 11.49
C GLU A 174 5.89 0.62 11.70
N GLN A 175 5.33 0.36 12.88
CA GLN A 175 4.65 -0.91 13.17
C GLN A 175 3.42 -1.12 12.30
N THR A 176 2.55 -0.11 12.14
CA THR A 176 1.37 -0.21 11.24
C THR A 176 1.77 -0.43 9.79
N LEU A 177 2.83 0.23 9.30
CA LEU A 177 3.37 -0.02 7.95
C LEU A 177 3.92 -1.46 7.83
N ARG A 178 4.59 -1.95 8.86
CA ARG A 178 5.08 -3.34 8.95
C ARG A 178 3.96 -4.37 9.07
N GLU A 179 2.77 -3.99 9.52
CA GLU A 179 1.57 -4.84 9.55
C GLU A 179 0.92 -4.89 8.18
N ARG A 180 0.66 -3.73 7.56
CA ARG A 180 0.14 -3.62 6.19
C ARG A 180 1.01 -4.35 5.16
N LEU A 181 2.34 -4.31 5.31
CA LEU A 181 3.27 -5.08 4.47
C LEU A 181 3.00 -6.59 4.53
N ARG A 182 2.83 -7.16 5.73
CA ARG A 182 2.53 -8.60 5.92
C ARG A 182 1.14 -9.01 5.40
N GLU A 183 0.24 -8.05 5.20
CA GLU A 183 -1.05 -8.25 4.57
C GLU A 183 -0.94 -8.19 3.04
N THR A 184 -0.16 -7.24 2.48
CA THR A 184 0.09 -7.16 1.04
C THR A 184 0.94 -8.32 0.53
N GLU A 185 2.01 -8.69 1.23
CA GLU A 185 2.87 -9.86 0.95
C GLU A 185 1.99 -11.12 0.81
N ARG A 186 1.15 -11.40 1.81
CA ARG A 186 0.22 -12.54 1.83
C ARG A 186 -0.82 -12.46 0.73
N SER A 187 -1.42 -11.29 0.49
CA SER A 187 -2.40 -11.12 -0.58
C SER A 187 -1.80 -11.35 -1.97
N ILE A 188 -0.51 -11.07 -2.15
CA ILE A 188 0.22 -11.35 -3.41
C ILE A 188 0.48 -12.85 -3.53
N GLU A 189 0.97 -13.50 -2.48
CA GLU A 189 1.14 -14.97 -2.47
C GLU A 189 -0.16 -15.71 -2.79
N ASP A 190 -1.28 -15.30 -2.20
CA ASP A 190 -2.56 -16.01 -2.37
C ASP A 190 -3.13 -15.80 -3.79
N LEU A 191 -2.96 -14.62 -4.38
CA LEU A 191 -3.26 -14.39 -5.80
C LEU A 191 -2.34 -15.22 -6.73
N GLN A 192 -1.07 -15.39 -6.38
CA GLN A 192 -0.14 -16.24 -7.14
C GLN A 192 -0.53 -17.72 -7.06
N LYS A 193 -0.94 -18.21 -5.88
CA LYS A 193 -1.45 -19.59 -5.68
C LYS A 193 -2.72 -19.83 -6.52
N SER A 194 -3.68 -18.88 -6.51
CA SER A 194 -4.88 -18.98 -7.36
C SER A 194 -4.54 -19.09 -8.85
N LEU A 195 -3.62 -18.25 -9.36
CA LEU A 195 -3.16 -18.31 -10.75
C LEU A 195 -2.49 -19.63 -11.13
N GLN A 196 -1.72 -20.23 -10.22
CA GLN A 196 -1.07 -21.52 -10.45
C GLN A 196 -2.09 -22.67 -10.52
N ASN A 197 -3.14 -22.62 -9.70
CA ASN A 197 -4.18 -23.64 -9.66
C ASN A 197 -5.05 -23.63 -10.94
N GLU A 198 -5.41 -22.46 -11.49
CA GLU A 198 -6.17 -22.37 -12.76
C GLU A 198 -5.35 -22.73 -14.01
N HIS A 199 -4.09 -23.16 -13.85
CA HIS A 199 -3.22 -23.67 -14.91
C HIS A 199 -2.83 -25.15 -14.72
N GLY A 200 -3.46 -25.86 -13.78
CA GLY A 200 -3.10 -27.23 -13.39
C GLY A 200 -4.11 -28.34 -13.72
N GLU A 201 -5.29 -28.03 -14.28
CA GLU A 201 -6.37 -28.99 -14.60
C GLU A 201 -6.70 -29.03 -16.11
#